data_AF-A0A0V0R2E8-F1
#
_entry.id   AF-A0A0V0R2E8-F1
#
_cell.length_a   1.000
_cell.length_b   1.000
_cell.length_c   1.000
_cell.angle_alpha   90.00
_cell.angle_beta   90.00
_cell.angle_gamma   90.00
#
_symmetry.space_group_name_H-M   'P 1'
#
loop_
_entity.id
_entity.type
_entity.pdbx_description
1 polymer ?
#
loop_
_entity_poly.entity_id
_entity_poly.type
_entity_poly.pdbx_seq_one_letter_code
_entity_poly.pdbx_strand_id
1 'polypeptide(L)'
;MSQIFKQQGLLLYLQILRCHRDFLPYKLRKFGDVYVQSEFKQHINIQNEEQMKQFLQGWTSYYIDMQNKNNIKDIGKDLSEDQINLLNEDQKKQLQQLQQKASEK
;
A
#
# COMPACT_ATOMS: atom_id res chain seq x y z
N MET A 1 16.63 -10.47 17.17
CA MET A 1 15.32 -10.39 16.48
C MET A 1 15.35 -9.52 15.22
N SER A 2 16.07 -8.40 15.18
CA SER A 2 16.28 -7.53 13.99
C SER A 2 16.55 -8.24 12.63
N GLN A 3 17.34 -9.32 12.59
CA GLN A 3 17.64 -10.04 11.35
C GLN A 3 16.41 -10.78 10.76
N ILE A 4 15.54 -11.32 11.61
CA ILE A 4 14.32 -12.03 11.19
C ILE A 4 13.35 -11.06 10.54
N PHE A 5 13.17 -9.87 11.13
CA PHE A 5 12.31 -8.83 10.58
C PHE A 5 12.82 -8.31 9.23
N LYS A 6 14.14 -8.19 9.05
CA LYS A 6 14.73 -7.86 7.74
C LYS A 6 14.45 -8.94 6.69
N GLN A 7 14.56 -10.21 7.06
CA GLN A 7 14.27 -11.32 6.15
C GLN A 7 12.77 -11.37 5.78
N GLN A 8 11.88 -11.19 6.77
CA GLN A 8 10.43 -11.13 6.54
C GLN A 8 10.05 -9.94 5.66
N GLY A 9 10.61 -8.76 5.89
CA GLY A 9 10.39 -7.59 5.05
C GLY A 9 10.84 -7.80 3.61
N LEU A 10 11.98 -8.45 3.40
CA LEU A 10 12.47 -8.75 2.06
C LEU A 10 11.59 -9.79 1.33
N LEU A 11 11.12 -10.80 2.03
CA LEU A 11 10.17 -11.77 1.47
C LEU A 11 8.85 -11.10 1.07
N LEU A 12 8.30 -10.27 1.96
CA LEU A 12 7.05 -9.54 1.72
C LEU A 12 7.18 -8.57 0.54
N TYR A 13 8.30 -7.86 0.44
CA TYR A 13 8.63 -7.00 -0.70
C TYR A 13 8.57 -7.76 -2.03
N LEU A 14 9.24 -8.91 -2.12
CA LEU A 14 9.26 -9.72 -3.33
C LEU A 14 7.87 -10.29 -3.67
N GLN A 15 7.10 -10.67 -2.66
CA GLN A 15 5.73 -11.15 -2.83
C GLN A 15 4.81 -10.07 -3.38
N ILE A 16 4.88 -8.85 -2.86
CA ILE A 16 4.11 -7.70 -3.35
C ILE A 16 4.44 -7.39 -4.81
N LEU A 17 5.73 -7.33 -5.17
CA LEU A 17 6.13 -7.07 -6.56
C LEU A 17 5.66 -8.16 -7.54
N ARG A 18 5.60 -9.41 -7.10
CA ARG A 18 5.00 -10.50 -7.89
C ARG A 18 3.51 -10.26 -8.09
N CYS A 19 2.77 -9.96 -7.03
CA CYS A 19 1.34 -9.61 -7.13
C CYS A 19 1.10 -8.41 -8.05
N HIS A 20 1.93 -7.36 -7.96
CA HIS A 20 1.84 -6.23 -8.88
C HIS A 20 2.02 -6.64 -10.34
N ARG A 21 2.95 -7.56 -10.62
CA ARG A 21 3.16 -8.08 -11.97
C ARG A 21 1.97 -8.89 -12.47
N ASP A 22 1.34 -9.68 -11.60
CA ASP A 22 0.30 -10.63 -11.97
C ASP A 22 -1.09 -9.98 -12.05
N PHE A 23 -1.38 -8.99 -11.20
CA PHE A 23 -2.73 -8.44 -11.04
C PHE A 23 -2.89 -6.97 -11.47
N LEU A 24 -1.80 -6.18 -11.64
CA LEU A 24 -1.92 -4.78 -12.02
C LEU A 24 -1.65 -4.52 -13.52
N PRO A 25 -2.48 -3.66 -14.18
CA PRO A 25 -2.14 -3.08 -15.47
C PRO A 25 -0.81 -2.33 -15.44
N TYR A 26 -0.08 -2.31 -16.56
CA TYR A 26 1.27 -1.74 -16.66
C TYR A 26 1.44 -0.35 -16.03
N LYS A 27 0.49 0.56 -16.26
CA LYS A 27 0.56 1.94 -15.71
C LYS A 27 0.47 1.95 -14.18
N LEU A 28 -0.45 1.19 -13.60
CA LEU A 28 -0.63 1.08 -12.15
C LEU A 28 0.55 0.35 -11.50
N ARG A 29 1.03 -0.73 -12.14
CA ARG A 29 2.24 -1.44 -11.71
C ARG A 29 3.44 -0.51 -11.63
N LYS A 30 3.73 0.25 -12.68
CA LYS A 30 4.90 1.14 -12.73
C LYS A 30 4.89 2.16 -11.59
N PHE A 31 3.73 2.70 -11.26
CA PHE A 31 3.58 3.63 -10.14
C PHE A 31 3.73 2.90 -8.78
N GLY A 32 3.01 1.78 -8.61
CA GLY A 32 3.03 0.99 -7.38
C GLY A 32 4.41 0.43 -7.05
N ASP A 33 5.15 -0.08 -8.03
CA ASP A 33 6.49 -0.66 -7.83
C ASP A 33 7.49 0.38 -7.30
N VAL A 34 7.45 1.60 -7.85
CA VAL A 34 8.30 2.72 -7.40
C VAL A 34 7.97 3.09 -5.96
N TYR A 35 6.67 3.14 -5.62
CA TYR A 35 6.22 3.46 -4.26
C TYR A 35 6.63 2.37 -3.25
N VAL A 36 6.39 1.10 -3.56
CA VAL A 36 6.80 -0.02 -2.69
C VAL A 36 8.32 0.00 -2.49
N GLN A 37 9.09 0.27 -3.54
CA GLN A 37 10.54 0.36 -3.44
C GLN A 37 10.99 1.49 -2.52
N SER A 38 10.38 2.69 -2.60
CA SER A 38 10.74 3.81 -1.73
C SER A 38 10.41 3.51 -0.27
N GLU A 39 9.21 3.01 -0.01
CA GLU A 39 8.73 2.73 1.35
C GLU A 39 9.59 1.67 2.05
N PHE A 40 9.83 0.53 1.40
CA PHE A 40 10.68 -0.52 1.98
C PHE A 40 12.12 -0.05 2.16
N LYS A 41 12.67 0.75 1.24
CA LYS A 41 14.02 1.30 1.40
C LYS A 41 14.12 2.25 2.60
N GLN A 42 13.10 3.06 2.85
CA GLN A 42 13.06 3.96 4.01
C GLN A 42 12.89 3.21 5.33
N HIS A 43 12.16 2.09 5.33
CA HIS A 43 11.76 1.39 6.56
C HIS A 43 12.62 0.15 6.89
N ILE A 44 13.50 -0.33 5.99
CA ILE A 44 14.35 -1.52 6.21
C ILE A 44 15.36 -1.39 7.36
N ASN A 45 15.67 -0.14 7.76
CA ASN A 45 16.64 0.17 8.81
C ASN A 45 15.99 0.71 10.09
N ILE A 46 14.68 0.60 10.23
CA ILE A 46 14.00 0.98 11.47
C ILE A 46 14.54 0.13 12.63
N GLN A 47 15.00 0.80 13.68
CA GLN A 47 15.56 0.16 14.87
C GLN A 47 14.48 -0.13 15.92
N ASN A 48 13.35 0.58 15.87
CA ASN A 48 12.22 0.38 16.77
C ASN A 48 11.39 -0.84 16.34
N GLU A 49 11.36 -1.88 17.17
CA GLU A 49 10.66 -3.13 16.87
C GLU A 49 9.14 -2.97 16.73
N GLU A 50 8.53 -2.05 17.48
CA GLU A 50 7.08 -1.80 17.42
C GLU A 50 6.68 -1.18 16.09
N GLN A 51 7.44 -0.17 15.64
CA GLN A 51 7.24 0.46 14.34
C GLN A 51 7.47 -0.53 13.19
N MET A 52 8.51 -1.37 13.29
CA MET A 52 8.78 -2.41 12.31
C MET A 52 7.65 -3.43 12.25
N LYS A 53 7.08 -3.82 13.39
CA LYS A 53 5.94 -4.74 13.47
C LYS A 53 4.70 -4.12 12.82
N GLN A 54 4.38 -2.87 13.14
CA GLN A 54 3.25 -2.16 12.53
C GLN A 54 3.42 -2.02 11.01
N PHE A 55 4.64 -1.70 10.56
CA PHE A 55 4.98 -1.62 9.14
C PHE A 55 4.73 -2.96 8.43
N LEU A 56 5.30 -4.05 8.95
CA LEU A 56 5.11 -5.39 8.36
C LEU A 56 3.65 -5.82 8.38
N GLN A 57 2.91 -5.52 9.46
CA GLN A 57 1.49 -5.85 9.55
C GLN A 57 0.67 -5.11 8.49
N GLY A 58 0.90 -3.80 8.31
CA GLY A 58 0.21 -3.01 7.29
C GLY A 58 0.45 -3.54 5.87
N TRP A 59 1.71 -3.83 5.53
CA TRP A 59 2.07 -4.37 4.22
C TRP A 59 1.61 -5.81 4.01
N THR A 60 1.53 -6.62 5.07
CA THR A 60 0.97 -7.97 5.00
C THR A 60 -0.54 -7.92 4.71
N SER A 61 -1.27 -7.02 5.38
CA SER A 61 -2.69 -6.80 5.09
C SER A 61 -2.91 -6.33 3.65
N TYR A 62 -2.09 -5.38 3.16
CA TYR A 62 -2.14 -4.93 1.76
C TYR A 62 -1.90 -6.09 0.78
N TYR A 63 -0.90 -6.93 1.05
CA TYR A 63 -0.60 -8.11 0.23
C TYR A 63 -1.78 -9.10 0.20
N ILE A 64 -2.37 -9.41 1.36
CA ILE A 64 -3.54 -10.30 1.46
C ILE A 64 -4.73 -9.71 0.70
N ASP A 65 -4.98 -8.42 0.85
CA ASP A 65 -6.05 -7.72 0.12
C ASP A 65 -5.85 -7.81 -1.39
N MET A 66 -4.63 -7.66 -1.88
CA MET A 66 -4.31 -7.85 -3.30
C MET A 66 -4.50 -9.29 -3.76
N GLN A 67 -4.08 -10.28 -2.96
CA GLN A 67 -4.27 -11.68 -3.32
C GLN A 67 -5.74 -12.10 -3.37
N ASN A 68 -6.56 -11.58 -2.46
CA ASN A 68 -8.00 -11.89 -2.44
C ASN A 68 -8.72 -11.25 -3.65
N LYS A 69 -8.22 -10.12 -4.12
CA LYS A 69 -8.72 -9.39 -5.30
C LYS A 69 -8.10 -9.97 -6.57
N ASN A 70 -8.44 -11.22 -6.86
CA ASN A 70 -8.01 -12.01 -8.02
C ASN A 70 -8.32 -11.39 -9.40
N ASN A 71 -8.88 -10.17 -9.48
CA ASN A 71 -9.34 -9.56 -10.72
C ASN A 71 -9.05 -8.04 -10.78
N ILE A 72 -8.62 -7.58 -11.96
CA ILE A 72 -8.27 -6.18 -12.25
C ILE A 72 -9.45 -5.21 -12.00
N LYS A 73 -10.70 -5.72 -12.01
CA LYS A 73 -11.90 -4.92 -11.77
C LYS A 73 -12.12 -4.50 -10.32
N ASP A 74 -11.51 -5.20 -9.35
CA ASP A 74 -11.70 -4.93 -7.91
C ASP A 74 -10.51 -4.20 -7.26
N ILE A 75 -9.68 -3.53 -8.08
CA ILE A 75 -8.53 -2.75 -7.59
C ILE A 75 -9.05 -1.52 -6.82
N GLY A 76 -8.64 -1.40 -5.56
CA GLY A 76 -9.06 -0.31 -4.66
C GLY A 76 -10.23 -0.69 -3.74
N LYS A 77 -10.29 -0.09 -2.55
CA LYS A 77 -11.42 -0.20 -1.62
C LYS A 77 -11.98 1.21 -1.42
N ASP A 78 -13.29 1.29 -1.24
CA ASP A 78 -13.91 2.55 -0.81
C ASP A 78 -13.41 2.91 0.59
N LEU A 79 -13.26 4.21 0.82
CA LEU A 79 -12.87 4.73 2.13
C LEU A 79 -14.04 4.53 3.10
N SER A 80 -13.77 3.92 4.26
CA SER A 80 -14.77 3.86 5.33
C SER A 80 -14.96 5.22 5.99
N GLU A 81 -16.10 5.41 6.67
CA GLU A 81 -16.38 6.65 7.41
C GLU A 81 -15.29 6.96 8.45
N ASP A 82 -14.77 5.93 9.13
CA ASP A 82 -13.66 6.08 10.09
C ASP A 82 -12.37 6.60 9.42
N GLN A 83 -12.07 6.15 8.20
CA GLN A 83 -10.90 6.61 7.46
C GLN A 83 -11.06 8.07 7.02
N ILE A 84 -12.27 8.48 6.65
CA ILE A 84 -12.57 9.87 6.29
C ILE A 84 -12.46 10.77 7.51
N ASN A 85 -12.90 10.30 8.68
CA ASN A 85 -12.82 11.05 9.93
C ASN A 85 -11.38 11.26 10.42
N LEU A 86 -10.45 10.40 10.03
CA LEU A 86 -9.02 10.54 10.34
C LEU A 86 -8.33 11.66 9.51
N LEU A 87 -8.94 12.08 8.40
CA LEU A 87 -8.41 13.13 7.53
C LEU A 87 -8.62 14.51 8.16
N ASN A 88 -7.61 15.38 8.01
CA ASN A 88 -7.79 16.80 8.34
C ASN A 88 -8.60 17.53 7.26
N GLU A 89 -9.02 18.76 7.55
CA GLU A 89 -9.88 19.54 6.64
C GLU A 89 -9.25 19.79 5.26
N ASP A 90 -7.93 19.99 5.19
CA ASP A 90 -7.21 20.16 3.92
C ASP A 90 -7.19 18.86 3.10
N GLN A 91 -6.97 17.72 3.75
CA GLN A 91 -7.00 16.39 3.14
C GLN A 91 -8.40 16.04 2.64
N LYS A 92 -9.46 16.38 3.40
CA LYS A 92 -10.85 16.23 2.96
C LYS A 92 -11.15 17.06 1.72
N LYS A 93 -10.68 18.32 1.69
CA LYS A 93 -10.84 19.20 0.53
C LYS A 93 -10.10 18.66 -0.69
N GLN A 94 -8.88 18.15 -0.52
CA GLN A 94 -8.12 17.53 -1.60
C GLN A 94 -8.79 16.25 -2.12
N LEU A 95 -9.33 15.43 -1.22
CA LEU A 95 -10.08 14.23 -1.58
C LEU A 95 -11.30 14.58 -2.47
N GLN A 96 -12.07 15.60 -2.09
CA GLN A 96 -13.21 16.08 -2.88
C GLN A 96 -12.77 16.58 -4.27
N GLN A 97 -11.66 17.32 -4.36
CA GLN A 97 -11.12 17.78 -5.64
C GLN A 97 -10.68 16.62 -6.55
N LEU A 98 -10.07 15.59 -5.97
CA LEU A 98 -9.68 14.39 -6.71
C LEU A 98 -10.91 13.63 -7.22
N GLN A 99 -11.96 13.52 -6.40
CA GLN A 99 -13.22 12.88 -6.79
C GLN A 99 -13.87 13.61 -7.97
N GLN A 100 -14.00 14.94 -7.90
CA GLN A 100 -14.56 15.75 -8.98
C GLN A 100 -13.81 15.53 -10.30
N LYS A 101 -12.48 15.65 -10.29
CA LYS A 101 -11.65 15.46 -11.50
C LYS A 101 -11.72 14.03 -12.07
N ALA A 102 -11.95 13.03 -11.22
CA ALA A 102 -12.12 11.66 -11.67
C ALA A 102 -13.49 11.42 -12.31
N SER A 103 -14.54 12.12 -11.83
CA SER A 103 -15.91 12.06 -12.35
C SER A 103 -16.15 12.92 -13.59
N GLU A 104 -15.33 13.93 -13.85
CA GLU A 104 -15.38 14.81 -15.03
C GLU A 104 -14.96 14.13 -16.35
N LYS A 105 -14.97 12.80 -16.42
CA LYS A 105 -14.44 12.00 -17.55
C LYS A 105 -15.51 11.29 -18.36
#